data_AF-A0ABC9BN53-F1
#
_entry.id   AF-A0ABC9BN53-F1
#
_cell.length_a   1.000
_cell.length_b   1.000
_cell.length_c   1.000
_cell.angle_alpha   90.00
_cell.angle_beta   90.00
_cell.angle_gamma   90.00
#
_symmetry.space_group_name_H-M   'P 1'
#
loop_
_entity.id
_entity.type
_entity.pdbx_description
1 polymer ?
#
loop_
_entity_poly.entity_id
_entity_poly.type
_entity_poly.pdbx_seq_one_letter_code
_entity_poly.pdbx_strand_id
1 'polypeptide(L)'
;MFQQTPNAVEELKLARDIYEHAVVLSVKLEDQDAFERDFCQLKPYYMDTCGIIPPSPEEYPILGLNLLRLLVQNRIAEFHTELELLPVKALEHPCIKHAVELEQSFMEGAYNRVLSARQAVPHETYVYFMDLLAKTVRDEIAGCSEKGYDSLSISDAKQMLMFTSDQELQQYITEEHPEWEIKNGSVFFQKAKESQPCKEIPSLQLINQTLSYARELERIV
;
A
#
# COMPACT_ATOMS: atom_id res chain seq x y z
N MET A 1 10.28 -25.77 16.79
CA MET A 1 9.91 -27.01 17.51
C MET A 1 9.74 -26.69 18.98
N PHE A 2 8.50 -26.44 19.41
CA PHE A 2 8.19 -26.07 20.80
C PHE A 2 8.39 -27.28 21.74
N GLN A 3 9.03 -27.08 22.88
CA GLN A 3 9.18 -28.13 23.90
C GLN A 3 7.81 -28.42 24.52
N GLN A 4 7.38 -29.69 24.51
CA GLN A 4 6.12 -30.12 25.09
C GLN A 4 6.24 -30.25 26.61
N THR A 5 6.15 -29.12 27.32
CA THR A 5 5.91 -29.09 28.77
C THR A 5 4.40 -29.15 29.05
N PRO A 6 3.96 -29.65 30.21
CA PRO A 6 2.53 -29.75 30.54
C PRO A 6 1.81 -28.37 30.55
N ASN A 7 2.54 -27.27 30.71
CA ASN A 7 2.01 -25.90 30.67
C ASN A 7 2.24 -25.18 29.33
N ALA A 8 2.85 -25.83 28.33
CA ALA A 8 3.23 -25.19 27.07
C ALA A 8 2.04 -24.52 26.37
N VAL A 9 0.83 -25.10 26.48
CA VAL A 9 -0.38 -24.53 25.87
C VAL A 9 -0.78 -23.20 26.53
N GLU A 10 -0.63 -23.08 27.85
CA GLU A 10 -0.96 -21.86 28.57
C GLU A 10 0.11 -20.77 28.36
N GLU A 11 1.38 -21.16 28.35
CA GLU A 11 2.51 -20.27 28.06
C GLU A 11 2.42 -19.69 26.65
N LEU A 12 2.08 -20.51 25.66
CA LEU A 12 1.90 -20.06 24.28
C LEU A 12 0.68 -19.15 24.11
N LYS A 13 -0.43 -19.41 24.82
CA LYS A 13 -1.59 -18.51 24.84
C LYS A 13 -1.22 -17.16 25.43
N LEU A 14 -0.57 -17.16 26.59
CA LEU A 14 -0.14 -15.92 27.25
C LEU A 14 0.84 -15.14 26.38
N ALA A 15 1.81 -15.81 25.76
CA ALA A 15 2.75 -15.17 24.84
C ALA A 15 2.03 -14.54 23.65
N ARG A 16 1.09 -15.26 23.02
CA ARG A 16 0.27 -14.73 21.93
C ARG A 16 -0.49 -13.49 22.37
N ASP A 17 -1.20 -13.55 23.50
CA ASP A 17 -2.02 -12.44 23.99
C ASP A 17 -1.16 -11.20 24.31
N ILE A 18 0.08 -11.39 24.80
CA ILE A 18 1.05 -10.31 25.01
C ILE A 18 1.45 -9.66 23.68
N TYR A 19 1.75 -10.45 22.65
CA TYR A 19 2.11 -9.93 21.33
C TYR A 19 0.92 -9.26 20.62
N GLU A 20 -0.29 -9.79 20.78
CA GLU A 20 -1.52 -9.14 20.29
C GLU A 20 -1.69 -7.73 20.91
N HIS A 21 -1.48 -7.62 22.22
CA HIS A 21 -1.49 -6.31 22.89
C HIS A 21 -0.33 -5.41 22.48
N ALA A 22 0.86 -5.96 22.24
CA ALA A 22 2.01 -5.20 21.75
C ALA A 22 1.72 -4.58 20.38
N VAL A 23 1.14 -5.36 19.45
CA VAL A 23 0.73 -4.88 18.13
C VAL A 23 -0.28 -3.74 18.24
N VAL A 24 -1.32 -3.91 19.06
CA VAL A 24 -2.34 -2.85 19.27
C VAL A 24 -1.74 -1.59 19.91
N LEU A 25 -0.78 -1.76 20.83
CA LEU A 25 -0.07 -0.63 21.42
C LEU A 25 0.79 0.10 20.39
N SER A 26 1.49 -0.63 19.53
CA SER A 26 2.32 -0.08 18.45
C SER A 26 1.49 0.75 17.47
N VAL A 27 0.24 0.35 17.17
CA VAL A 27 -0.68 1.19 16.39
C VAL A 27 -1.04 2.48 17.14
N LYS A 28 -1.32 2.40 18.45
CA LYS A 28 -1.65 3.59 19.26
C LYS A 28 -0.47 4.56 19.42
N LEU A 29 0.75 4.04 19.38
CA LEU A 29 1.99 4.82 19.40
C LEU A 29 2.38 5.33 18.02
N GLU A 30 1.61 4.99 16.98
CA GLU A 30 1.83 5.41 15.59
C GLU A 30 3.21 4.98 15.04
N ASP A 31 3.76 3.88 15.57
CA ASP A 31 5.06 3.32 15.18
C ASP A 31 4.89 2.10 14.27
N GLN A 32 5.07 2.31 12.97
CA GLN A 32 4.96 1.27 11.94
C GLN A 32 6.07 0.23 12.03
N ASP A 33 7.29 0.64 12.41
CA ASP A 33 8.43 -0.25 12.51
C ASP A 33 8.28 -1.17 13.71
N ALA A 34 7.77 -0.64 14.84
CA ALA A 34 7.40 -1.46 15.98
C ALA A 34 6.30 -2.46 15.64
N PHE A 35 5.25 -1.99 14.95
CA PHE A 35 4.18 -2.87 14.48
C PHE A 35 4.73 -4.03 13.63
N GLU A 36 5.64 -3.75 12.68
CA GLU A 36 6.23 -4.79 11.84
C GLU A 36 6.97 -5.85 12.66
N ARG A 37 7.80 -5.40 13.61
CA ARG A 37 8.59 -6.30 14.47
C ARG A 37 7.68 -7.18 15.31
N ASP A 38 6.69 -6.57 15.97
CA ASP A 38 5.76 -7.29 16.85
C ASP A 38 4.89 -8.26 16.05
N PHE A 39 4.43 -7.85 14.86
CA PHE A 39 3.65 -8.70 13.97
C PHE A 39 4.47 -9.88 13.42
N CYS A 40 5.74 -9.66 13.05
CA CYS A 40 6.64 -10.74 12.64
C CYS A 40 6.87 -11.77 13.75
N GLN A 41 6.87 -11.34 15.02
CA GLN A 41 6.95 -12.24 16.17
C GLN A 41 5.64 -12.97 16.43
N LEU A 42 4.50 -12.33 16.16
CA LEU A 42 3.16 -12.90 16.31
C LEU A 42 2.82 -13.91 15.21
N LYS A 43 3.29 -13.70 13.97
CA LYS A 43 2.96 -14.52 12.80
C LYS A 43 3.23 -16.03 12.97
N PRO A 44 4.36 -16.49 13.54
CA PRO A 44 4.58 -17.90 13.85
C PRO A 44 3.53 -18.48 14.79
N TYR A 45 2.99 -17.70 15.73
CA TYR A 45 1.94 -18.17 16.63
C TYR A 45 0.65 -18.46 15.87
N TYR A 46 0.29 -17.66 14.87
CA TYR A 46 -0.90 -17.93 14.05
C TYR A 46 -0.71 -19.12 13.11
N MET A 47 0.46 -19.25 12.48
CA MET A 47 0.71 -20.33 11.49
C MET A 47 1.00 -21.69 12.15
N ASP A 48 1.91 -21.73 13.12
CA ASP A 48 2.43 -22.99 13.66
C ASP A 48 1.56 -23.56 14.79
N THR A 49 0.76 -22.73 15.47
CA THR A 49 -0.05 -23.17 16.62
C THR A 49 -1.53 -23.41 16.32
N CYS A 50 -1.96 -23.27 15.06
CA CYS A 50 -3.34 -23.52 14.60
C CYS A 50 -3.90 -24.92 14.98
N GLY A 51 -3.03 -25.90 15.27
CA GLY A 51 -3.42 -27.24 15.73
C GLY A 51 -3.32 -27.48 17.25
N ILE A 52 -2.71 -26.55 18.00
CA ILE A 52 -2.39 -26.69 19.44
C ILE A 52 -3.26 -25.75 20.29
N ILE A 53 -3.62 -24.59 19.76
CA ILE A 53 -4.31 -23.51 20.49
C ILE A 53 -5.57 -23.09 19.71
N PRO A 54 -6.70 -22.81 20.38
CA PRO A 54 -7.87 -22.27 19.70
C PRO A 54 -7.59 -20.87 19.11
N PRO A 55 -8.22 -20.54 17.97
CA PRO A 55 -8.06 -19.23 17.33
C PRO A 55 -8.51 -18.10 18.25
N SER A 56 -7.80 -16.97 18.20
CA SER A 56 -8.12 -15.78 18.98
C SER A 56 -9.23 -14.98 18.28
N PRO A 57 -10.17 -14.35 19.01
CA PRO A 57 -11.09 -13.41 18.39
C PRO A 57 -10.38 -12.19 17.77
N GLU A 58 -9.19 -11.82 18.25
CA GLU A 58 -8.40 -10.68 17.78
C GLU A 58 -7.50 -11.01 16.57
N GLU A 59 -7.42 -12.27 16.18
CA GLU A 59 -6.58 -12.73 15.07
C GLU A 59 -6.97 -12.07 13.74
N TYR A 60 -8.26 -12.09 13.36
CA TYR A 60 -8.71 -11.48 12.10
C TYR A 60 -8.59 -9.95 12.08
N PRO A 61 -8.94 -9.21 13.16
CA PRO A 61 -8.65 -7.79 13.26
C PRO A 61 -7.16 -7.44 13.09
N ILE A 62 -6.25 -8.20 13.70
CA ILE A 62 -4.80 -7.93 13.60
C ILE A 62 -4.27 -8.24 12.20
N LEU A 63 -4.74 -9.32 11.59
CA LEU A 63 -4.41 -9.65 10.20
C LEU A 63 -4.91 -8.57 9.24
N GLY A 64 -6.13 -8.06 9.44
CA GLY A 64 -6.65 -6.93 8.66
C GLY A 64 -5.84 -5.64 8.85
N LEU A 65 -5.33 -5.37 10.05
CA LEU A 65 -4.41 -4.24 10.30
C LEU A 65 -3.10 -4.41 9.52
N ASN A 66 -2.53 -5.61 9.50
CA ASN A 66 -1.32 -5.87 8.71
C ASN A 66 -1.58 -5.71 7.20
N LEU A 67 -2.74 -6.17 6.70
CA LEU A 67 -3.13 -5.96 5.31
C LEU A 67 -3.22 -4.45 4.97
N LEU A 68 -3.83 -3.64 5.84
CA LEU A 68 -3.87 -2.19 5.65
C LEU A 68 -2.50 -1.53 5.67
N ARG A 69 -1.61 -1.96 6.59
CA ARG A 69 -0.23 -1.49 6.62
C ARG A 69 0.49 -1.75 5.30
N LEU A 70 0.33 -2.94 4.73
CA LEU A 70 0.95 -3.29 3.43
C LEU A 70 0.42 -2.43 2.29
N LEU A 71 -0.88 -2.09 2.29
CA LEU A 71 -1.46 -1.15 1.32
C LEU A 71 -0.87 0.25 1.47
N VAL A 72 -0.75 0.75 2.69
CA VAL A 72 -0.15 2.06 2.97
C VAL A 72 1.30 2.13 2.52
N GLN A 73 2.07 1.06 2.69
CA GLN A 73 3.47 1.00 2.25
C GLN A 73 3.62 0.72 0.74
N ASN A 74 2.51 0.66 -0.01
CA ASN A 74 2.47 0.30 -1.42
C ASN A 74 3.15 -1.06 -1.73
N ARG A 75 3.08 -2.01 -0.79
CA ARG A 75 3.65 -3.37 -0.89
C ARG A 75 2.57 -4.37 -1.32
N ILE A 76 2.01 -4.15 -2.51
CA ILE A 76 0.89 -4.94 -3.06
C ILE A 76 1.26 -6.44 -3.24
N ALA A 77 2.52 -6.75 -3.58
CA ALA A 77 2.97 -8.13 -3.73
C ALA A 77 2.92 -8.91 -2.41
N GLU A 78 3.38 -8.29 -1.31
CA GLU A 78 3.31 -8.87 0.04
C GLU A 78 1.86 -9.00 0.49
N PHE A 79 1.00 -8.01 0.15
CA PHE A 79 -0.44 -8.07 0.43
C PHE A 79 -1.09 -9.33 -0.16
N HIS A 80 -0.88 -9.61 -1.44
CA HIS A 80 -1.46 -10.81 -2.07
C HIS A 80 -0.85 -12.10 -1.53
N THR A 81 0.43 -12.09 -1.16
CA THR A 81 1.09 -13.25 -0.55
C THR A 81 0.48 -13.57 0.82
N GLU A 82 0.24 -12.56 1.67
CA GLU A 82 -0.43 -12.75 2.96
C GLU A 82 -1.89 -13.18 2.77
N LEU A 83 -2.59 -12.63 1.78
CA LEU A 83 -3.98 -12.99 1.48
C LEU A 83 -4.11 -14.46 1.06
N GLU A 84 -3.18 -14.97 0.25
CA GLU A 84 -3.15 -16.37 -0.18
C GLU A 84 -2.94 -17.35 0.98
N LEU A 85 -2.18 -16.93 2.01
CA LEU A 85 -1.94 -17.76 3.20
C LEU A 85 -3.17 -17.89 4.10
N LEU A 86 -4.16 -16.99 3.98
CA LEU A 86 -5.35 -16.99 4.82
C LEU A 86 -6.35 -18.08 4.42
N PRO A 87 -7.00 -18.77 5.40
CA PRO A 87 -8.04 -19.72 5.09
C PRO A 87 -9.28 -19.01 4.54
N VAL A 88 -10.03 -19.67 3.65
CA VAL A 88 -11.22 -19.09 2.99
C VAL A 88 -12.26 -18.54 3.98
N LYS A 89 -12.37 -19.14 5.17
CA LYS A 89 -13.26 -18.66 6.25
C LYS A 89 -12.86 -17.29 6.81
N ALA A 90 -11.57 -16.95 6.77
CA ALA A 90 -11.07 -15.65 7.21
C ALA A 90 -11.46 -14.53 6.24
N LEU A 91 -11.56 -14.84 4.94
CA LEU A 91 -11.95 -13.86 3.90
C LEU A 91 -13.39 -13.36 4.08
N GLU A 92 -14.25 -14.12 4.75
CA GLU A 92 -15.63 -13.70 5.05
C GLU A 92 -15.68 -12.67 6.20
N HIS A 93 -14.59 -12.51 6.97
CA HIS A 93 -14.57 -11.60 8.11
C HIS A 93 -14.66 -10.13 7.65
N PRO A 94 -15.50 -9.28 8.27
CA PRO A 94 -15.71 -7.89 7.85
C PRO A 94 -14.43 -7.06 7.72
N CYS A 95 -13.45 -7.27 8.61
CA CYS A 95 -12.18 -6.53 8.61
C CYS A 95 -11.30 -6.86 7.39
N ILE A 96 -11.22 -8.15 7.03
CA ILE A 96 -10.40 -8.61 5.89
C ILE A 96 -11.11 -8.23 4.60
N LYS A 97 -12.43 -8.43 4.52
CA LYS A 97 -13.24 -8.00 3.39
C LYS A 97 -13.08 -6.50 3.11
N HIS A 98 -13.09 -5.67 4.15
CA HIS A 98 -12.87 -4.24 4.01
C HIS A 98 -11.48 -3.92 3.43
N ALA A 99 -10.42 -4.59 3.91
CA ALA A 99 -9.07 -4.40 3.36
C ALA A 99 -8.99 -4.81 1.88
N VAL A 100 -9.68 -5.88 1.46
CA VAL A 100 -9.73 -6.32 0.06
C VAL A 100 -10.51 -5.34 -0.82
N GLU A 101 -11.65 -4.84 -0.36
CA GLU A 101 -12.43 -3.83 -1.09
C GLU A 101 -11.66 -2.52 -1.27
N LEU A 102 -10.87 -2.14 -0.25
CA LEU A 102 -9.96 -1.00 -0.31
C LEU A 102 -8.84 -1.22 -1.32
N GLU A 103 -8.20 -2.39 -1.29
CA GLU A 103 -7.16 -2.76 -2.25
C GLU A 103 -7.68 -2.75 -3.70
N GLN A 104 -8.85 -3.33 -3.93
CA GLN A 104 -9.48 -3.31 -5.25
C GLN A 104 -9.78 -1.88 -5.69
N SER A 105 -10.33 -1.04 -4.81
CA SER A 105 -10.60 0.36 -5.11
C SER A 105 -9.31 1.15 -5.38
N PHE A 106 -8.22 0.79 -4.72
CA PHE A 106 -6.89 1.37 -4.93
C PHE A 106 -6.33 0.98 -6.29
N MET A 107 -6.40 -0.31 -6.67
CA MET A 107 -5.97 -0.79 -8.00
C MET A 107 -6.83 -0.23 -9.14
N GLU A 108 -8.14 -0.07 -8.94
CA GLU A 108 -9.04 0.56 -9.91
C GLU A 108 -8.81 2.07 -10.06
N GLY A 109 -8.02 2.69 -9.17
CA GLY A 109 -7.87 4.15 -9.09
C GLY A 109 -9.15 4.87 -8.63
N ALA A 110 -10.09 4.13 -8.04
CA ALA A 110 -11.37 4.64 -7.57
C ALA A 110 -11.23 5.29 -6.18
N TYR A 111 -10.36 6.29 -6.05
CA TYR A 111 -9.98 6.91 -4.77
C TYR A 111 -11.15 7.53 -3.99
N ASN A 112 -12.21 7.97 -4.67
CA ASN A 112 -13.46 8.41 -4.05
C ASN A 112 -14.07 7.32 -3.15
N ARG A 113 -13.97 6.05 -3.55
CA ARG A 113 -14.46 4.91 -2.76
C ARG A 113 -13.58 4.65 -1.55
N VAL A 114 -12.26 4.75 -1.70
CA VAL A 114 -11.29 4.60 -0.59
C VAL A 114 -11.57 5.63 0.52
N LEU A 115 -11.80 6.89 0.15
CA LEU A 115 -12.12 7.95 1.11
C LEU A 115 -13.51 7.81 1.73
N SER A 116 -14.48 7.28 0.97
CA SER A 116 -15.81 6.98 1.51
C SER A 116 -15.77 5.78 2.46
N ALA A 117 -14.93 4.79 2.16
CA ALA A 117 -14.70 3.61 2.97
C ALA A 117 -14.07 3.94 4.33
N ARG A 118 -13.35 5.07 4.46
CA ARG A 118 -12.91 5.63 5.75
C ARG A 118 -14.06 5.87 6.73
N GLN A 119 -15.29 6.11 6.26
CA GLN A 119 -16.45 6.30 7.12
C GLN A 119 -17.08 4.96 7.57
N ALA A 120 -16.76 3.87 6.87
CA ALA A 120 -17.30 2.53 7.10
C ALA A 120 -16.33 1.64 7.90
N VAL A 121 -15.43 2.24 8.66
CA VAL A 121 -14.36 1.52 9.36
C VAL A 121 -14.96 0.67 10.49
N PRO A 122 -14.67 -0.65 10.52
CA PRO A 122 -15.25 -1.57 11.51
C PRO A 122 -14.61 -1.47 12.91
N HIS A 123 -13.40 -0.90 13.05
CA HIS A 123 -12.67 -0.85 14.31
C HIS A 123 -11.83 0.44 14.47
N GLU A 124 -11.84 1.06 15.65
CA GLU A 124 -11.18 2.36 15.88
C GLU A 124 -9.67 2.37 15.59
N THR A 125 -9.00 1.24 15.81
CA THR A 125 -7.56 1.06 15.55
C THR A 125 -7.19 1.25 14.07
N TYR A 126 -8.14 1.13 13.15
CA TYR A 126 -7.91 1.23 11.71
C TYR A 126 -7.85 2.68 11.24
N VAL A 127 -8.36 3.64 12.03
CA VAL A 127 -8.45 5.06 11.65
C VAL A 127 -7.06 5.63 11.34
N TYR A 128 -6.05 5.28 12.15
CA TYR A 128 -4.66 5.71 11.92
C TYR A 128 -4.15 5.29 10.53
N PHE A 129 -4.30 4.00 10.18
CA PHE A 129 -3.86 3.51 8.87
C PHE A 129 -4.69 4.07 7.72
N MET A 130 -5.99 4.33 7.93
CA MET A 130 -6.84 4.95 6.92
C MET A 130 -6.46 6.40 6.64
N ASP A 131 -6.01 7.13 7.66
CA ASP A 131 -5.54 8.52 7.51
C ASP A 131 -4.23 8.55 6.73
N LEU A 132 -3.33 7.61 7.02
CA LEU A 132 -2.08 7.46 6.29
C LEU A 132 -2.28 6.95 4.86
N LEU A 133 -3.25 6.05 4.64
CA LEU A 133 -3.65 5.61 3.30
C LEU A 133 -4.21 6.77 2.49
N ALA A 134 -5.02 7.63 3.09
CA ALA A 134 -5.55 8.83 2.44
C ALA A 134 -4.42 9.79 2.03
N LYS A 135 -3.36 9.93 2.84
CA LYS A 135 -2.16 10.69 2.46
C LYS A 135 -1.46 10.04 1.26
N THR A 136 -1.18 8.75 1.35
CA THR A 136 -0.49 7.98 0.28
C THR A 136 -1.25 8.04 -1.06
N VAL A 137 -2.58 7.88 -1.01
CA VAL A 137 -3.44 8.01 -2.20
C VAL A 137 -3.35 9.39 -2.83
N ARG A 138 -3.32 10.46 -2.01
CA ARG A 138 -3.16 11.82 -2.53
C ARG A 138 -1.80 12.01 -3.19
N ASP A 139 -0.74 11.46 -2.61
CA ASP A 139 0.61 11.53 -3.17
C ASP A 139 0.70 10.78 -4.51
N GLU A 140 0.03 9.62 -4.64
CA GLU A 140 -0.07 8.91 -5.92
C GLU A 140 -0.89 9.68 -6.98
N ILE A 141 -2.01 10.30 -6.58
CA ILE A 141 -2.80 11.18 -7.48
C ILE A 141 -1.96 12.37 -7.93
N ALA A 142 -1.20 12.98 -7.02
CA ALA A 142 -0.29 14.08 -7.29
C ALA A 142 0.79 13.65 -8.31
N GLY A 143 1.46 12.52 -8.07
CA GLY A 143 2.47 11.97 -8.97
C GLY A 143 1.92 11.57 -10.35
N CYS A 144 0.66 11.12 -10.42
CA CYS A 144 -0.02 10.89 -11.69
C CYS A 144 -0.38 12.20 -12.40
N SER A 145 -0.82 13.22 -11.67
CA SER A 145 -1.18 14.53 -12.21
C SER A 145 0.03 15.24 -12.81
N GLU A 146 1.19 15.15 -12.17
CA GLU A 146 2.46 15.70 -12.66
C GLU A 146 2.88 15.08 -14.01
N LYS A 147 2.61 13.78 -14.21
CA LYS A 147 2.93 13.07 -15.45
C LYS A 147 1.86 13.27 -16.54
N GLY A 148 0.61 13.45 -16.13
CA GLY A 148 -0.54 13.52 -17.02
C GLY A 148 -0.84 14.91 -17.58
N TYR A 149 -0.54 15.97 -16.83
CA TYR A 149 -0.94 17.34 -17.16
C TYR A 149 0.25 18.30 -17.17
N ASP A 150 0.20 19.30 -18.05
CA ASP A 150 1.15 20.42 -18.07
C ASP A 150 0.79 21.50 -17.04
N SER A 151 -0.51 21.69 -16.81
CA SER A 151 -1.03 22.63 -15.83
C SER A 151 -2.46 22.25 -15.47
N LEU A 152 -2.88 22.55 -14.24
CA LEU A 152 -4.22 22.29 -13.73
C LEU A 152 -4.78 23.56 -13.08
N SER A 153 -6.06 23.84 -13.25
CA SER A 153 -6.70 24.95 -12.52
C SER A 153 -6.77 24.61 -11.02
N ILE A 154 -6.79 25.63 -10.14
CA ILE A 154 -6.93 25.39 -8.69
C ILE A 154 -8.24 24.64 -8.37
N SER A 155 -9.32 24.94 -9.09
CA SER A 155 -10.63 24.29 -8.92
C SER A 155 -10.58 22.81 -9.26
N ASP A 156 -9.92 22.46 -10.37
CA ASP A 156 -9.79 21.06 -10.81
C ASP A 156 -8.80 20.30 -9.91
N ALA A 157 -7.70 20.95 -9.51
CA ALA A 157 -6.74 20.41 -8.55
C ALA A 157 -7.38 20.05 -7.21
N LYS A 158 -8.23 20.95 -6.72
CA LYS A 158 -9.00 20.74 -5.50
C LYS A 158 -9.94 19.54 -5.62
N GLN A 159 -10.64 19.41 -6.74
CA GLN A 159 -11.55 18.28 -6.98
C GLN A 159 -10.79 16.96 -7.12
N MET A 160 -9.68 16.95 -7.87
CA MET A 160 -8.88 15.74 -8.09
C MET A 160 -8.18 15.24 -6.82
N LEU A 161 -7.56 16.14 -6.05
CA LEU A 161 -6.88 15.79 -4.80
C LEU A 161 -7.84 15.71 -3.61
N MET A 162 -9.12 16.03 -3.85
CA MET A 162 -10.21 15.92 -2.88
C MET A 162 -9.98 16.76 -1.61
N PHE A 163 -9.46 17.98 -1.78
CA PHE A 163 -9.29 18.95 -0.70
C PHE A 163 -10.58 19.75 -0.43
N THR A 164 -10.81 20.10 0.83
CA THR A 164 -11.97 20.90 1.25
C THR A 164 -11.72 22.40 1.06
N SER A 165 -10.49 22.86 1.30
CA SER A 165 -10.11 24.27 1.21
C SER A 165 -8.99 24.51 0.19
N ASP A 166 -9.02 25.68 -0.44
CA ASP A 166 -7.98 26.14 -1.36
C ASP A 166 -6.67 26.43 -0.60
N GLN A 167 -6.77 26.75 0.69
CA GLN A 167 -5.62 26.98 1.57
C GLN A 167 -4.87 25.68 1.90
N GLU A 168 -5.61 24.58 2.11
CA GLU A 168 -5.03 23.25 2.35
C GLU A 168 -4.24 22.77 1.13
N LEU A 169 -4.78 23.01 -0.08
CA LEU A 169 -4.09 22.71 -1.32
C LEU A 169 -2.78 23.52 -1.45
N GLN A 170 -2.79 24.82 -1.15
CA GLN A 170 -1.59 25.65 -1.20
C GLN A 170 -0.53 25.21 -0.20
N GLN A 171 -0.95 24.83 1.02
CA GLN A 171 -0.03 24.31 2.03
C GLN A 171 0.59 22.98 1.58
N TYR A 172 -0.21 22.05 1.08
CA TYR A 172 0.26 20.77 0.54
C TYR A 172 1.28 20.97 -0.59
N ILE A 173 1.02 21.88 -1.53
CA ILE A 173 1.96 22.21 -2.61
C ILE A 173 3.27 22.76 -2.04
N THR A 174 3.21 23.65 -1.04
CA THR A 174 4.40 24.26 -0.47
C THR A 174 5.25 23.27 0.33
N GLU A 175 4.62 22.33 1.03
CA GLU A 175 5.30 21.36 1.91
C GLU A 175 5.81 20.14 1.15
N GLU A 176 4.99 19.53 0.29
CA GLU A 176 5.27 18.22 -0.32
C GLU A 176 5.77 18.34 -1.77
N HIS A 177 5.40 19.40 -2.50
CA HIS A 177 5.76 19.58 -3.92
C HIS A 177 6.26 21.00 -4.24
N PRO A 178 7.44 21.40 -3.71
CA PRO A 178 8.02 22.73 -3.96
C PRO A 178 8.32 22.99 -5.44
N GLU A 179 8.35 21.94 -6.26
CA GLU A 179 8.56 21.95 -7.71
C GLU A 179 7.36 22.56 -8.48
N TRP A 180 6.16 22.61 -7.88
CA TRP A 180 4.96 23.08 -8.56
C TRP A 180 4.80 24.61 -8.44
N GLU A 181 4.61 25.28 -9.58
CA GLU A 181 4.47 26.73 -9.61
C GLU A 181 3.00 27.15 -9.73
N ILE A 182 2.51 27.94 -8.78
CA ILE A 182 1.17 28.53 -8.88
C ILE A 182 1.27 29.86 -9.65
N LYS A 183 0.78 29.88 -10.89
CA LYS A 183 0.71 31.10 -11.72
C LYS A 183 -0.73 31.33 -12.19
N ASN A 184 -1.21 32.55 -12.05
CA ASN A 184 -2.52 32.99 -12.57
C ASN A 184 -3.71 32.07 -12.19
N GLY A 185 -3.71 31.53 -10.96
CA GLY A 185 -4.79 30.63 -10.50
C GLY A 185 -4.74 29.22 -11.09
N SER A 186 -3.61 28.82 -11.68
CA SER A 186 -3.33 27.46 -12.14
C SER A 186 -2.02 26.95 -11.55
N VAL A 187 -2.01 25.67 -11.19
CA VAL A 187 -0.83 24.92 -10.77
C VAL A 187 -0.13 24.44 -12.04
N PHE A 188 1.09 24.89 -12.25
CA PHE A 188 1.96 24.41 -13.31
C PHE A 188 2.84 23.32 -12.71
N PHE A 189 2.64 22.10 -13.19
CA PHE A 189 3.58 21.04 -12.95
C PHE A 189 4.80 21.40 -13.80
N GLN A 190 5.95 21.66 -13.16
CA GLN A 190 7.19 21.64 -13.93
C GLN A 190 7.28 20.21 -14.46
N LYS A 191 6.90 20.01 -15.74
CA LYS A 191 7.39 18.87 -16.50
C LYS A 191 8.83 18.71 -16.07
N ALA A 192 9.25 17.50 -15.74
CA ALA A 192 10.64 17.11 -15.88
C ALA A 192 11.07 17.57 -17.28
N LYS A 193 11.56 18.81 -17.35
CA LYS A 193 12.04 19.51 -18.53
C LYS A 193 13.45 19.00 -18.72
N GLU A 194 13.54 17.68 -18.86
CA GLU A 194 14.75 16.93 -19.15
C GLU A 194 14.31 15.52 -19.55
N SER A 195 13.99 15.43 -20.84
CA SER A 195 14.49 14.33 -21.68
C SER A 195 14.29 12.91 -21.13
N GLN A 196 13.14 12.31 -21.39
CA GLN A 196 13.27 11.16 -22.27
C GLN A 196 13.40 11.75 -23.67
N PRO A 197 14.63 11.86 -24.24
CA PRO A 197 14.69 12.05 -25.68
C PRO A 197 13.84 10.90 -26.21
N CYS A 198 12.82 11.23 -27.01
CA CYS A 198 12.02 10.26 -27.75
C CYS A 198 13.00 9.17 -28.17
N LYS A 199 12.98 7.99 -27.48
CA LYS A 199 14.12 7.07 -27.51
C LYS A 199 14.43 6.89 -28.98
N GLU A 200 15.55 7.46 -29.44
CA GLU A 200 15.89 7.37 -30.85
C GLU A 200 15.88 5.87 -31.11
N ILE A 201 14.94 5.44 -31.96
CA ILE A 201 14.73 4.01 -32.22
C ILE A 201 16.13 3.48 -32.49
N PRO A 202 16.63 2.49 -31.72
CA PRO A 202 18.04 2.14 -31.71
C PRO A 202 18.37 1.44 -33.03
N SER A 203 18.53 2.25 -34.06
CA SER A 203 18.62 1.88 -35.47
C SER A 203 19.85 1.02 -35.69
N LEU A 204 20.95 1.34 -35.01
CA LEU A 204 22.17 0.54 -34.99
C LEU A 204 21.98 -0.85 -34.36
N GLN A 205 21.16 -0.98 -33.30
CA GLN A 205 20.87 -2.29 -32.73
C GLN A 205 20.00 -3.12 -33.68
N LEU A 206 18.98 -2.52 -34.31
CA LEU A 206 18.18 -3.20 -35.33
C LEU A 206 19.03 -3.65 -36.53
N ILE A 207 19.94 -2.80 -37.00
CA ILE A 207 20.84 -3.13 -38.11
C ILE A 207 21.75 -4.31 -37.74
N ASN A 208 22.37 -4.28 -36.55
CA ASN A 208 23.21 -5.38 -36.08
C ASN A 208 22.43 -6.70 -35.92
N GLN A 209 21.21 -6.65 -35.38
CA GLN A 209 20.34 -7.82 -35.28
C GLN A 209 19.98 -8.35 -36.68
N THR A 210 19.61 -7.48 -37.61
CA THR A 210 19.26 -7.86 -38.99
C THR A 210 20.45 -8.49 -39.72
N LEU A 211 21.65 -7.91 -39.59
CA LEU A 211 22.88 -8.45 -40.15
C LEU A 211 23.27 -9.78 -39.48
N SER A 212 23.07 -9.92 -38.18
CA SER A 212 23.32 -11.17 -37.46
C SER A 212 22.37 -12.28 -37.94
N TYR A 213 21.09 -11.98 -38.12
CA TYR A 213 20.12 -12.93 -38.66
C TYR A 213 20.46 -13.32 -40.10
N ALA A 214 20.82 -12.36 -40.96
CA ALA A 214 21.27 -12.64 -42.31
C ALA A 214 22.53 -13.53 -42.33
N ARG A 215 23.49 -13.24 -41.45
CA ARG A 215 24.73 -14.02 -41.32
C ARG A 215 24.49 -15.46 -40.87
N GLU A 216 23.59 -15.68 -39.91
CA GLU A 216 23.25 -17.04 -39.45
C GLU A 216 22.42 -17.81 -40.50
N LEU A 217 21.58 -17.14 -41.30
CA LEU A 217 20.84 -17.77 -42.40
C LEU A 217 21.73 -18.13 -43.60
N GLU A 218 22.74 -17.31 -43.92
CA GLU A 218 23.72 -17.59 -44.97
C GLU A 218 24.79 -18.61 -44.56
N ARG A 219 24.90 -18.90 -43.26
CA ARG A 219 25.81 -19.91 -42.75
C ARG A 219 25.24 -21.29 -43.09
N ILE A 220 25.76 -21.89 -44.15
CA ILE A 220 25.50 -23.30 -44.49
C ILE A 220 25.98 -24.16 -43.31
N VAL A 221 25.05 -24.89 -42.69
CA VAL A 221 25.33 -25.95 -41.71
C VAL A 221 25.81 -27.20 -42.41
#